data_AF-A0A6I9YJW7-F1
#
_entry.id   AF-A0A6I9YJW7-F1
#
_cell.length_a   1.000
_cell.length_b   1.000
_cell.length_c   1.000
_cell.angle_alpha   90.00
_cell.angle_beta   90.00
_cell.angle_gamma   90.00
#
_symmetry.space_group_name_H-M   'P 1'
#
loop_
_entity.id
_entity.type
_entity.pdbx_description
1 polymer ?
#
loop_
_entity_poly.entity_id
_entity_poly.type
_entity_poly.pdbx_seq_one_letter_code
_entity_poly.pdbx_strand_id
1 'polypeptide(L)'
;MEPSKKSTFKSEQKSRKFLKSLIRKQPQELLLVIGTGVSAAVAPGIPALCSWRSCIEAVIEAADQLEVLHPGDVADFRQKVSKDRDLLVVAHDLIRKMSPRTGDAKPNFFQDCLMEVFDNLDQHIQHPAVLHSILQLMERGTMVLTTNYDNLLEIFGQQQHKAMESLDLKDKDKVLQWAKGHLRYGVLHIHGLYTDPCGMVLDPSGYQEVTQDPEVMVCGFKGWASFFVEELWWHNG
;
A
#
# COMPACT_ATOMS: atom_id res chain seq x y z
N MET A 1 -1.44 -35.77 -19.37
CA MET A 1 -1.10 -34.49 -18.72
C MET A 1 -0.65 -33.50 -19.80
N GLU A 2 -1.53 -32.61 -20.27
CA GLU A 2 -1.18 -31.34 -20.95
C GLU A 2 -2.24 -30.22 -20.71
N PRO A 3 -2.56 -29.80 -19.46
CA PRO A 3 -3.49 -28.69 -19.24
C PRO A 3 -2.78 -27.32 -19.10
N SER A 4 -1.50 -27.29 -18.68
CA SER A 4 -0.86 -26.03 -18.27
C SER A 4 -0.45 -25.12 -19.43
N LYS A 5 0.10 -25.66 -20.54
CA LYS A 5 0.55 -24.82 -21.67
C LYS A 5 -0.59 -24.06 -22.36
N LYS A 6 -1.80 -24.63 -22.42
CA LYS A 6 -2.98 -23.98 -23.02
C LYS A 6 -3.55 -22.85 -22.16
N SER A 7 -3.40 -22.90 -20.84
CA SER A 7 -3.87 -21.83 -19.95
C SER A 7 -2.91 -20.63 -19.98
N THR A 8 -1.60 -20.85 -19.98
CA THR A 8 -0.57 -19.80 -20.07
C THR A 8 -0.66 -19.02 -21.37
N PHE A 9 -0.84 -19.72 -22.51
CA PHE A 9 -0.96 -19.06 -23.81
C PHE A 9 -2.20 -18.15 -23.91
N LYS A 10 -3.32 -18.57 -23.29
CA LYS A 10 -4.55 -17.78 -23.22
C LYS A 10 -4.40 -16.56 -22.29
N SER A 11 -3.69 -16.69 -21.17
CA SER A 11 -3.46 -15.55 -20.26
C SER A 11 -2.55 -14.50 -20.90
N GLU A 12 -1.45 -14.91 -21.54
CA GLU A 12 -0.54 -14.00 -22.25
C GLU A 12 -1.26 -13.25 -23.39
N GLN A 13 -2.10 -13.95 -24.15
CA GLN A 13 -2.87 -13.34 -25.24
C GLN A 13 -3.90 -12.34 -24.71
N LYS A 14 -4.51 -12.60 -23.55
CA LYS A 14 -5.43 -11.69 -22.86
C LYS A 14 -4.68 -10.45 -22.35
N SER A 15 -3.53 -10.63 -21.70
CA SER A 15 -2.67 -9.53 -21.22
C SER A 15 -2.20 -8.63 -22.37
N ARG A 16 -1.76 -9.20 -23.50
CA ARG A 16 -1.36 -8.42 -24.69
C ARG A 16 -2.52 -7.59 -25.27
N LYS A 17 -3.74 -8.14 -25.30
CA LYS A 17 -4.94 -7.41 -25.76
C LYS A 17 -5.31 -6.28 -24.79
N PHE A 18 -5.22 -6.53 -23.49
CA PHE A 18 -5.45 -5.52 -22.46
C PHE A 18 -4.45 -4.37 -22.56
N LEU A 19 -3.15 -4.66 -22.63
CA LEU A 19 -2.11 -3.64 -22.81
C LEU A 19 -2.33 -2.79 -24.07
N LYS A 20 -2.72 -3.43 -25.19
CA LYS A 20 -3.07 -2.69 -26.42
C LYS A 20 -4.30 -1.78 -26.25
N SER A 21 -5.26 -2.17 -25.42
CA SER A 21 -6.42 -1.33 -25.11
C SER A 21 -6.05 -0.13 -24.26
N LEU A 22 -5.11 -0.29 -23.32
CA LEU A 22 -4.60 0.80 -22.47
C LEU A 22 -3.87 1.88 -23.28
N ILE A 23 -3.17 1.52 -24.37
CA ILE A 23 -2.49 2.49 -25.24
C ILE A 23 -3.48 3.50 -25.86
N ARG A 24 -4.75 3.13 -26.01
CA ARG A 24 -5.78 4.00 -26.58
C ARG A 24 -6.46 4.91 -25.55
N LYS A 25 -6.18 4.70 -24.27
CA LYS A 25 -6.76 5.49 -23.17
C LYS A 25 -5.94 6.75 -22.95
N GLN A 26 -6.65 7.85 -22.72
CA GLN A 26 -6.01 9.08 -22.27
C GLN A 26 -5.62 8.93 -20.78
N PRO A 27 -4.53 9.55 -20.33
CA PRO A 27 -4.10 9.46 -18.94
C PRO A 27 -5.19 9.82 -17.92
N GLN A 28 -6.07 10.78 -18.24
CA GLN A 28 -7.20 11.20 -17.39
C GLN A 28 -8.28 10.12 -17.24
N GLU A 29 -8.30 9.13 -18.13
CA GLU A 29 -9.20 7.97 -18.04
C GLU A 29 -8.59 6.82 -17.21
N LEU A 30 -7.37 6.99 -16.70
CA LEU A 30 -6.65 5.96 -15.96
C LEU A 30 -6.66 6.27 -14.46
N LEU A 31 -6.91 5.22 -13.68
CA LEU A 31 -6.56 5.14 -12.27
C LEU A 31 -5.46 4.09 -12.15
N LEU A 32 -4.28 4.52 -11.71
CA LEU A 32 -3.15 3.64 -11.46
C LEU A 32 -3.18 3.16 -10.02
N VAL A 33 -3.08 1.84 -9.87
CA VAL A 33 -2.94 1.18 -8.58
C VAL A 33 -1.49 0.73 -8.43
N ILE A 34 -0.82 1.25 -7.42
CA ILE A 34 0.56 0.89 -7.07
C ILE A 34 0.52 -0.13 -5.94
N GLY A 35 1.37 -1.15 -6.05
CA GLY A 35 1.61 -2.14 -5.01
C GLY A 35 3.11 -2.40 -4.85
N THR A 36 3.44 -3.37 -4.00
CA THR A 36 4.83 -3.67 -3.58
C THR A 36 5.80 -3.91 -4.74
N GLY A 37 5.32 -4.38 -5.89
CA GLY A 37 6.15 -4.58 -7.08
C GLY A 37 6.81 -3.31 -7.62
N VAL A 38 6.21 -2.12 -7.41
CA VAL A 38 6.85 -0.84 -7.76
C VAL A 38 7.98 -0.53 -6.78
N SER A 39 7.71 -0.60 -5.48
CA SER A 39 8.72 -0.34 -4.43
C SER A 39 9.90 -1.32 -4.55
N ALA A 40 9.63 -2.60 -4.79
CA ALA A 40 10.63 -3.65 -5.05
C ALA A 40 11.53 -3.33 -6.25
N ALA A 41 10.96 -2.79 -7.33
CA ALA A 41 11.72 -2.43 -8.52
C ALA A 41 12.59 -1.18 -8.28
N VAL A 42 12.11 -0.22 -7.48
CA VAL A 42 12.77 1.07 -7.23
C VAL A 42 13.89 0.95 -6.21
N ALA A 43 13.64 0.21 -5.14
CA ALA A 43 14.50 0.06 -3.98
C ALA A 43 14.69 -1.42 -3.60
N PRO A 44 15.27 -2.25 -4.51
CA PRO A 44 15.41 -3.70 -4.29
C PRO A 44 16.31 -4.06 -3.09
N GLY A 45 17.10 -3.09 -2.60
CA GLY A 45 17.96 -3.26 -1.43
C GLY A 45 17.22 -3.24 -0.09
N ILE A 46 15.92 -2.92 -0.06
CA ILE A 46 15.11 -2.93 1.17
C ILE A 46 14.15 -4.13 1.10
N PRO A 47 14.42 -5.22 1.84
CA PRO A 47 13.57 -6.42 1.81
C PRO A 47 12.11 -6.14 2.17
N ALA A 48 11.85 -5.21 3.10
CA ALA A 48 10.50 -4.84 3.54
C ALA A 48 9.61 -4.34 2.39
N LEU A 49 10.20 -3.77 1.34
CA LEU A 49 9.48 -3.26 0.16
C LEU A 49 9.18 -4.31 -0.90
N CYS A 50 9.74 -5.52 -0.78
CA CYS A 50 9.68 -6.55 -1.81
C CYS A 50 8.42 -7.41 -1.75
N SER A 51 7.84 -7.57 -0.56
CA SER A 51 6.59 -8.33 -0.39
C SER A 51 5.91 -7.98 0.93
N TRP A 52 4.61 -8.27 1.02
CA TRP A 52 3.86 -8.10 2.27
C TRP A 52 4.44 -8.95 3.42
N ARG A 53 4.84 -10.18 3.13
CA ARG A 53 5.52 -11.05 4.08
C ARG A 53 6.79 -10.40 4.62
N SER A 54 7.66 -9.93 3.73
CA SER A 54 8.94 -9.32 4.11
C SER A 54 8.74 -8.02 4.88
N CYS A 55 7.67 -7.27 4.61
CA CYS A 55 7.26 -6.13 5.42
C CYS A 55 6.91 -6.55 6.86
N ILE A 56 6.08 -7.59 7.04
CA ILE A 56 5.73 -8.10 8.38
C ILE A 56 6.99 -8.64 9.09
N GLU A 57 7.85 -9.37 8.39
CA GLU A 57 9.13 -9.86 8.95
C GLU A 57 10.01 -8.71 9.43
N ALA A 58 10.11 -7.63 8.64
CA ALA A 58 10.88 -6.44 9.02
C ALA A 58 10.30 -5.73 10.23
N VAL A 59 8.96 -5.64 10.34
CA VAL A 59 8.32 -5.06 11.53
C VAL A 59 8.56 -5.92 12.78
N ILE A 60 8.53 -7.26 12.66
CA ILE A 60 8.85 -8.16 13.77
C ILE A 60 10.31 -7.98 14.21
N GLU A 61 11.23 -7.83 13.25
CA GLU A 61 12.65 -7.58 13.51
C GLU A 61 12.86 -6.23 14.21
N ALA A 62 12.26 -5.16 13.70
CA ALA A 62 12.31 -3.84 14.34
C ALA A 62 11.73 -3.91 15.77
N ALA A 63 10.65 -4.67 15.98
CA ALA A 63 10.06 -4.84 17.29
C ALA A 63 10.96 -5.59 18.29
N ASP A 64 11.78 -6.52 17.81
CA ASP A 64 12.81 -7.22 18.59
C ASP A 64 13.95 -6.26 18.96
N GLN A 65 14.43 -5.49 17.98
CA GLN A 65 15.54 -4.54 18.16
C GLN A 65 15.18 -3.35 19.05
N LEU A 66 13.95 -2.86 18.98
CA LEU A 66 13.42 -1.80 19.84
C LEU A 66 12.98 -2.33 21.22
N GLU A 67 13.09 -3.65 21.46
CA GLU A 67 12.67 -4.32 22.69
C GLU A 67 11.19 -4.09 23.07
N VAL A 68 10.32 -3.88 22.08
CA VAL A 68 8.88 -3.61 22.28
C VAL A 68 8.04 -4.89 22.36
N LEU A 69 8.60 -6.02 21.93
CA LEU A 69 7.99 -7.34 22.07
C LEU A 69 8.84 -8.26 22.95
N HIS A 70 8.18 -9.12 23.72
CA HIS A 70 8.87 -10.15 24.49
C HIS A 70 9.51 -11.17 23.53
N PRO A 71 10.72 -11.69 23.79
CA PRO A 71 11.41 -12.61 22.88
C PRO A 71 10.60 -13.86 22.51
N GLY A 72 9.79 -14.36 23.44
CA GLY A 72 8.85 -15.46 23.17
C GLY A 72 7.77 -15.10 22.15
N ASP A 73 7.23 -13.88 22.21
CA ASP A 73 6.26 -13.40 21.21
C ASP A 73 6.93 -13.21 19.84
N VAL A 74 8.16 -12.68 19.81
CA VAL A 74 8.94 -12.56 18.56
C VAL A 74 9.15 -13.93 17.90
N ALA A 75 9.57 -14.94 18.67
CA ALA A 75 9.74 -16.29 18.17
C ALA A 75 8.43 -16.88 17.62
N ASP A 76 7.32 -16.67 18.33
CA ASP A 76 5.99 -17.11 17.90
C ASP A 76 5.54 -16.42 16.60
N PHE A 77 5.75 -15.11 16.47
CA PHE A 77 5.41 -14.37 15.25
C PHE A 77 6.28 -14.77 14.06
N ARG A 78 7.60 -14.91 14.23
CA ARG A 78 8.50 -15.45 13.18
C ARG A 78 8.04 -16.85 12.73
N GLN A 79 7.60 -17.70 13.66
CA GLN A 79 7.05 -19.01 13.32
C GLN A 79 5.71 -18.94 12.58
N LYS A 80 4.81 -18.02 12.97
CA LYS A 80 3.52 -17.82 12.31
C LYS A 80 3.69 -17.35 10.86
N VAL A 81 4.58 -16.37 10.64
CA VAL A 81 4.87 -15.86 9.29
C VAL A 81 5.46 -16.98 8.43
N SER A 82 6.52 -17.66 8.89
CA SER A 82 7.21 -18.69 8.09
C SER A 82 6.34 -19.89 7.69
N LYS A 83 5.26 -20.19 8.43
CA LYS A 83 4.32 -21.29 8.13
C LYS A 83 3.24 -20.94 7.10
N ASP A 84 3.37 -19.81 6.41
CA ASP A 84 2.40 -19.32 5.42
C ASP A 84 0.96 -19.28 5.97
N ARG A 85 0.83 -18.90 7.24
CA ARG A 85 -0.48 -18.58 7.82
C ARG A 85 -0.97 -17.28 7.22
N ASP A 86 -2.29 -17.13 7.22
CA ASP A 86 -2.99 -15.90 6.84
C ASP A 86 -2.26 -14.67 7.42
N LEU A 87 -1.57 -13.95 6.54
CA LEU A 87 -0.68 -12.85 6.90
C LEU A 87 -1.45 -11.66 7.47
N LEU A 88 -2.75 -11.55 7.13
CA LEU A 88 -3.63 -10.52 7.66
C LEU A 88 -3.90 -10.78 9.14
N VAL A 89 -4.20 -12.03 9.50
CA VAL A 89 -4.36 -12.43 10.91
C VAL A 89 -3.08 -12.20 11.69
N VAL A 90 -1.92 -12.53 11.11
CA VAL A 90 -0.61 -12.30 11.76
C VAL A 90 -0.36 -10.81 11.98
N ALA A 91 -0.58 -9.98 10.96
CA ALA A 91 -0.43 -8.54 11.06
C ALA A 91 -1.37 -7.96 12.13
N HIS A 92 -2.66 -8.30 12.09
CA HIS A 92 -3.65 -7.86 13.08
C HIS A 92 -3.24 -8.22 14.52
N ASP A 93 -2.81 -9.46 14.77
CA ASP A 93 -2.34 -9.88 16.09
C ASP A 93 -1.06 -9.14 16.53
N LEU A 94 -0.15 -8.90 15.59
CA LEU A 94 1.10 -8.19 15.82
C LEU A 94 0.86 -6.73 16.24
N ILE A 95 0.01 -6.01 15.50
CA ILE A 95 -0.41 -4.64 15.83
C ILE A 95 -1.06 -4.61 17.20
N ARG A 96 -2.07 -5.46 17.44
CA ARG A 96 -2.79 -5.51 18.72
C ARG A 96 -1.87 -5.80 19.90
N LYS A 97 -0.80 -6.57 19.69
CA LYS A 97 0.20 -6.85 20.72
C LYS A 97 1.04 -5.61 21.04
N MET A 98 1.37 -4.80 20.04
CA MET A 98 2.18 -3.58 20.17
C MET A 98 1.36 -2.31 20.47
N SER A 99 0.06 -2.30 20.22
CA SER A 99 -0.80 -1.16 20.52
C SER A 99 -1.05 -1.02 22.04
N PRO A 100 -1.14 0.21 22.57
CA PRO A 100 -1.48 0.44 23.98
C PRO A 100 -2.82 -0.21 24.34
N ARG A 101 -2.85 -0.94 25.48
CA ARG A 101 -4.08 -1.62 25.97
C ARG A 101 -5.05 -0.70 26.72
N THR A 102 -4.65 0.54 27.01
CA THR A 102 -5.41 1.54 27.76
C THR A 102 -5.14 2.91 27.16
N GLY A 103 -6.15 3.80 27.13
CA GLY A 103 -6.16 5.13 26.49
C GLY A 103 -5.19 6.17 27.08
N ASP A 104 -4.01 5.74 27.51
CA ASP A 104 -2.90 6.59 27.91
C ASP A 104 -2.10 6.98 26.67
N ALA A 105 -1.59 8.22 26.66
CA ALA A 105 -0.74 8.81 25.63
C ALA A 105 0.66 8.17 25.54
N LYS A 106 0.73 6.84 25.43
CA LYS A 106 1.97 6.08 25.22
C LYS A 106 2.35 6.06 23.73
N PRO A 107 3.66 6.00 23.42
CA PRO A 107 4.14 5.87 22.05
C PRO A 107 3.52 4.66 21.37
N ASN A 108 3.12 4.84 20.12
CA ASN A 108 2.59 3.75 19.31
C ASN A 108 3.78 2.91 18.84
N PHE A 109 4.16 1.88 19.61
CA PHE A 109 5.34 1.04 19.30
C PHE A 109 5.30 0.44 17.89
N PHE A 110 4.09 0.22 17.35
CA PHE A 110 3.93 -0.21 15.97
C PHE A 110 4.36 0.87 14.97
N GLN A 111 4.05 2.14 15.25
CA GLN A 111 4.58 3.28 14.48
C GLN A 111 6.09 3.35 14.57
N ASP A 112 6.67 3.20 15.76
CA ASP A 112 8.13 3.24 15.94
C ASP A 112 8.81 2.15 15.09
N CYS A 113 8.24 0.95 15.05
CA CYS A 113 8.73 -0.13 14.19
C CYS A 113 8.61 0.21 12.70
N LEU A 114 7.49 0.81 12.26
CA LEU A 114 7.32 1.20 10.86
C LEU A 114 8.25 2.34 10.46
N MET A 115 8.46 3.31 11.34
CA MET A 115 9.44 4.38 11.14
C MET A 115 10.82 3.78 10.99
N GLU A 116 11.23 2.82 11.84
CA GLU A 116 12.52 2.13 11.70
C GLU A 116 12.64 1.38 10.35
N VAL A 117 11.58 0.68 9.92
CA VAL A 117 11.57 -0.09 8.67
C VAL A 117 11.62 0.81 7.43
N PHE A 118 10.97 1.97 7.47
CA PHE A 118 10.81 2.89 6.34
C PHE A 118 11.57 4.21 6.53
N ASP A 119 12.56 4.27 7.41
CA ASP A 119 13.39 5.46 7.55
C ASP A 119 14.31 5.63 6.34
N ASN A 120 14.70 6.87 6.05
CA ASN A 120 15.69 7.24 5.02
C ASN A 120 15.43 6.65 3.61
N LEU A 121 14.18 6.39 3.24
CA LEU A 121 13.81 5.82 1.93
C LEU A 121 14.36 6.62 0.74
N ASP A 122 14.54 7.93 0.90
CA ASP A 122 15.14 8.81 -0.10
C ASP A 122 16.55 8.39 -0.53
N GLN A 123 17.33 7.81 0.40
CA GLN A 123 18.68 7.32 0.16
C GLN A 123 18.72 5.97 -0.57
N HIS A 124 17.57 5.28 -0.66
CA HIS A 124 17.48 3.92 -1.16
C HIS A 124 16.83 3.80 -2.55
N ILE A 125 16.48 4.91 -3.19
CA ILE A 125 15.99 4.94 -4.57
C ILE A 125 17.15 4.61 -5.53
N GLN A 126 17.15 3.41 -6.11
CA GLN A 126 18.21 2.94 -7.01
C GLN A 126 17.77 2.94 -8.48
N HIS A 127 16.51 2.61 -8.76
CA HIS A 127 15.99 2.47 -10.13
C HIS A 127 14.70 3.27 -10.32
N PRO A 128 14.78 4.61 -10.47
CA PRO A 128 13.61 5.50 -10.46
C PRO A 128 12.79 5.50 -11.75
N ALA A 129 13.15 4.70 -12.77
CA ALA A 129 12.52 4.76 -14.09
C ALA A 129 11.00 4.54 -14.06
N VAL A 130 10.53 3.63 -13.20
CA VAL A 130 9.09 3.40 -13.00
C VAL A 130 8.42 4.60 -12.33
N LEU A 131 9.02 5.19 -11.28
CA LEU A 131 8.48 6.39 -10.62
C LEU A 131 8.43 7.58 -11.57
N HIS A 132 9.45 7.75 -12.41
CA HIS A 132 9.45 8.79 -13.44
C HIS A 132 8.30 8.61 -14.44
N SER A 133 8.06 7.37 -14.89
CA SER A 133 6.95 7.06 -15.79
C SER A 133 5.59 7.36 -15.14
N ILE A 134 5.47 7.07 -13.84
CA ILE A 134 4.25 7.36 -13.06
C ILE A 134 4.04 8.88 -12.94
N LEU A 135 5.07 9.65 -12.61
CA LEU A 135 4.97 11.11 -12.54
C LEU A 135 4.56 11.74 -13.87
N GLN A 136 5.04 11.22 -15.00
CA GLN A 136 4.63 11.69 -16.33
C GLN A 136 3.14 11.41 -16.62
N LEU A 137 2.60 10.29 -16.11
CA LEU A 137 1.18 9.98 -16.20
C LEU A 137 0.36 10.91 -15.31
N MET A 138 0.80 11.14 -14.07
CA MET A 138 0.17 12.07 -13.13
C MET A 138 0.15 13.50 -13.67
N GLU A 139 1.23 13.94 -14.30
CA GLU A 139 1.31 15.26 -14.94
C GLU A 139 0.23 15.44 -16.03
N ARG A 140 -0.15 14.34 -16.69
CA ARG A 140 -1.22 14.28 -17.68
C ARG A 140 -2.59 13.93 -17.09
N GLY A 141 -2.73 13.88 -15.76
CA GLY A 141 -3.99 13.72 -15.05
C GLY A 141 -4.39 12.28 -14.72
N THR A 142 -3.48 11.30 -14.82
CA THR A 142 -3.71 9.98 -14.22
C THR A 142 -3.77 10.09 -12.71
N MET A 143 -4.84 9.56 -12.11
CA MET A 143 -4.96 9.44 -10.67
C MET A 143 -4.16 8.24 -10.17
N VAL A 144 -3.59 8.35 -8.96
CA VAL A 144 -2.76 7.30 -8.35
C VAL A 144 -3.28 6.96 -6.96
N LEU A 145 -3.45 5.67 -6.71
CA LEU A 145 -3.63 5.12 -5.36
C LEU A 145 -2.61 4.01 -5.12
N THR A 146 -2.29 3.76 -3.86
CA THR A 146 -1.30 2.77 -3.44
C THR A 146 -1.82 1.89 -2.32
N THR A 147 -1.49 0.60 -2.38
CA THR A 147 -1.66 -0.35 -1.27
C THR A 147 -0.41 -0.45 -0.38
N ASN A 148 0.64 0.30 -0.72
CA ASN A 148 1.88 0.30 0.05
C ASN A 148 1.83 1.30 1.20
N TYR A 149 2.62 1.02 2.23
CA TYR A 149 2.80 1.91 3.39
C TYR A 149 3.91 2.94 3.17
N ASP A 150 4.83 2.71 2.22
CA ASP A 150 5.91 3.62 1.85
C ASP A 150 5.40 4.81 1.01
N ASN A 151 6.20 5.87 0.93
CA ASN A 151 5.94 7.10 0.16
C ASN A 151 7.03 7.36 -0.90
N LEU A 152 7.61 6.32 -1.51
CA LEU A 152 8.72 6.46 -2.45
C LEU A 152 8.36 7.34 -3.67
N LEU A 153 7.11 7.28 -4.15
CA LEU A 153 6.65 8.09 -5.26
C LEU A 153 6.63 9.59 -4.89
N GLU A 154 6.19 9.90 -3.68
CA GLU A 154 6.13 11.26 -3.15
C GLU A 154 7.51 11.82 -2.89
N ILE A 155 8.39 11.05 -2.24
CA ILE A 155 9.81 11.42 -2.06
C ILE A 155 10.42 11.75 -3.42
N PHE A 156 10.29 10.83 -4.39
CA PHE A 156 10.84 11.06 -5.72
C PHE A 156 10.20 12.27 -6.42
N GLY A 157 8.88 12.44 -6.34
CA GLY A 157 8.19 13.60 -6.93
C GLY A 157 8.61 14.92 -6.31
N GLN A 158 8.82 14.98 -5.00
CA GLN A 158 9.34 16.17 -4.31
C GLN A 158 10.77 16.50 -4.77
N GLN A 159 11.63 15.48 -4.95
CA GLN A 159 12.96 15.65 -5.56
C GLN A 159 12.89 16.18 -7.00
N GLN A 160 11.79 15.93 -7.72
CA GLN A 160 11.49 16.49 -9.04
C GLN A 160 10.69 17.81 -8.98
N HIS A 161 10.64 18.48 -7.82
CA HIS A 161 9.93 19.74 -7.59
C HIS A 161 8.42 19.68 -7.88
N LYS A 162 7.80 18.51 -7.70
CA LYS A 162 6.35 18.34 -7.75
C LYS A 162 5.76 18.52 -6.35
N ALA A 163 4.60 19.18 -6.27
CA ALA A 163 3.85 19.36 -5.03
C ALA A 163 3.09 18.07 -4.67
N MET A 164 3.84 17.02 -4.32
CA MET A 164 3.30 15.71 -3.97
C MET A 164 2.54 15.79 -2.66
N GLU A 165 1.41 15.08 -2.59
CA GLU A 165 0.57 15.02 -1.41
C GLU A 165 0.09 13.58 -1.17
N SER A 166 0.40 13.03 0.00
CA SER A 166 -0.16 11.75 0.44
C SER A 166 -1.55 11.99 1.03
N LEU A 167 -2.53 11.19 0.61
CA LEU A 167 -3.93 11.33 0.98
C LEU A 167 -4.35 10.14 1.82
N ASP A 168 -4.98 10.43 2.96
CA ASP A 168 -5.64 9.46 3.82
C ASP A 168 -7.13 9.36 3.44
N LEU A 169 -7.68 8.15 3.45
CA LEU A 169 -9.11 7.90 3.26
C LEU A 169 -10.00 8.64 4.28
N LYS A 170 -9.47 8.97 5.46
CA LYS A 170 -10.17 9.68 6.53
C LYS A 170 -10.35 11.17 6.22
N ASP A 171 -9.49 11.76 5.39
CA ASP A 171 -9.63 13.14 4.93
C ASP A 171 -10.57 13.21 3.73
N LYS A 172 -11.87 13.19 4.02
CA LYS A 172 -12.94 13.15 3.01
C LYS A 172 -12.85 14.31 2.02
N ASP A 173 -12.55 15.52 2.50
CA ASP A 173 -12.49 16.71 1.66
C ASP A 173 -11.36 16.60 0.64
N LYS A 174 -10.18 16.11 1.05
CA LYS A 174 -9.08 15.86 0.12
C LYS A 174 -9.35 14.70 -0.82
N VAL A 175 -9.94 13.60 -0.34
CA VAL A 175 -10.31 12.47 -1.20
C VAL A 175 -11.30 12.90 -2.29
N LEU A 176 -12.30 13.72 -1.95
CA LEU A 176 -13.25 14.27 -2.92
C LEU A 176 -12.58 15.22 -3.92
N GLN A 177 -11.63 16.06 -3.49
CA GLN A 177 -10.86 16.92 -4.40
C GLN A 177 -9.97 16.10 -5.34
N TRP A 178 -9.34 15.04 -4.84
CA TRP A 178 -8.56 14.10 -5.63
C TRP A 178 -9.42 13.36 -6.66
N ALA A 179 -10.58 12.83 -6.26
CA ALA A 179 -11.50 12.13 -7.15
C ALA A 179 -12.09 13.05 -8.24
N LYS A 180 -12.17 14.36 -7.98
CA LYS A 180 -12.54 15.39 -8.97
C LYS A 180 -11.39 15.81 -9.88
N GLY A 181 -10.17 15.28 -9.66
CA GLY A 181 -8.98 15.61 -10.43
C GLY A 181 -8.33 16.96 -10.05
N HIS A 182 -8.70 17.55 -8.92
CA HIS A 182 -8.12 18.82 -8.46
C HIS A 182 -6.74 18.66 -7.81
N LEU A 183 -6.42 17.46 -7.30
CA LEU A 183 -5.13 17.13 -6.69
C LEU A 183 -4.26 16.32 -7.66
N ARG A 184 -3.59 17.01 -8.60
CA ARG A 184 -2.80 16.37 -9.67
C ARG A 184 -1.71 15.42 -9.16
N TYR A 185 -1.03 15.82 -8.09
CA TYR A 185 0.08 15.06 -7.49
C TYR A 185 -0.33 14.37 -6.18
N GLY A 186 -1.63 14.08 -6.03
CA GLY A 186 -2.17 13.35 -4.90
C GLY A 186 -2.03 11.83 -5.06
N VAL A 187 -1.51 11.18 -4.01
CA VAL A 187 -1.38 9.71 -3.91
C VAL A 187 -2.30 9.23 -2.80
N LEU A 188 -3.32 8.45 -3.14
CA LEU A 188 -4.24 7.91 -2.15
C LEU A 188 -3.71 6.62 -1.51
N HIS A 189 -3.41 6.64 -0.21
CA HIS A 189 -2.97 5.46 0.54
C HIS A 189 -4.17 4.71 1.12
N ILE A 190 -4.60 3.65 0.44
CA ILE A 190 -5.80 2.93 0.87
C ILE A 190 -5.56 1.98 2.05
N HIS A 191 -4.30 1.68 2.37
CA HIS A 191 -3.90 0.97 3.60
C HIS A 191 -3.29 1.90 4.65
N GLY A 192 -3.31 3.21 4.40
CA GLY A 192 -2.61 4.21 5.20
C GLY A 192 -1.10 4.30 4.91
N LEU A 193 -0.45 5.19 5.63
CA LEU A 193 0.93 5.63 5.40
C LEU A 193 1.75 5.45 6.68
N TYR A 194 3.01 5.02 6.56
CA TYR A 194 3.83 4.73 7.74
C TYR A 194 4.07 5.95 8.66
N THR A 195 4.04 7.16 8.11
CA THR A 195 4.16 8.41 8.88
C THR A 195 2.86 8.83 9.58
N ASP A 196 1.74 8.18 9.27
CA ASP A 196 0.44 8.40 9.93
C ASP A 196 -0.17 7.06 10.39
N PRO A 197 0.20 6.59 11.59
CA PRO A 197 -0.27 5.29 12.09
C PRO A 197 -1.75 5.29 12.42
N CYS A 198 -2.34 6.46 12.69
CA CYS A 198 -3.78 6.57 12.94
C CYS A 198 -4.55 6.26 11.66
N GLY A 199 -3.97 6.56 10.48
CA GLY A 199 -4.54 6.31 9.16
C GLY A 199 -4.43 4.89 8.64
N MET A 200 -3.70 4.01 9.32
CA MET A 200 -3.43 2.66 8.82
C MET A 200 -4.67 1.76 8.81
N VAL A 201 -4.95 1.15 7.67
CA VAL A 201 -6.04 0.20 7.48
C VAL A 201 -5.46 -1.20 7.34
N LEU A 202 -5.65 -1.99 8.39
CA LEU A 202 -5.01 -3.29 8.58
C LEU A 202 -6.03 -4.41 8.79
N ASP A 203 -7.32 -4.09 8.65
CA ASP A 203 -8.43 -5.02 8.59
C ASP A 203 -9.65 -4.36 7.89
N PRO A 204 -10.62 -5.16 7.39
CA PRO A 204 -11.77 -4.63 6.67
C PRO A 204 -12.65 -3.66 7.46
N SER A 205 -12.63 -3.70 8.81
CA SER A 205 -13.40 -2.77 9.63
C SER A 205 -12.91 -1.33 9.49
N GLY A 206 -11.62 -1.13 9.17
CA GLY A 206 -11.04 0.19 8.89
C GLY A 206 -11.66 0.90 7.68
N TYR A 207 -12.39 0.17 6.81
CA TYR A 207 -13.15 0.75 5.70
C TYR A 207 -14.61 1.06 6.04
N GLN A 208 -15.14 0.65 7.19
CA GLN A 208 -16.58 0.74 7.48
C GLN A 208 -17.07 2.19 7.52
N GLU A 209 -16.30 3.10 8.11
CA GLU A 209 -16.66 4.52 8.18
C GLU A 209 -16.64 5.21 6.81
N VAL A 210 -15.81 4.71 5.88
CA VAL A 210 -15.63 5.27 4.53
C VAL A 210 -16.63 4.69 3.54
N THR A 211 -16.89 3.39 3.61
CA THR A 211 -17.80 2.65 2.70
C THR A 211 -19.28 2.88 3.00
N GLN A 212 -19.61 3.41 4.19
CA GLN A 212 -20.99 3.75 4.56
C GLN A 212 -21.33 5.23 4.28
N ASP A 213 -20.36 6.04 3.84
CA ASP A 213 -20.56 7.47 3.58
C ASP A 213 -21.22 7.72 2.21
N PRO A 214 -22.43 8.33 2.15
CA PRO A 214 -23.15 8.57 0.90
C PRO A 214 -22.40 9.44 -0.11
N GLU A 215 -21.56 10.38 0.32
CA GLU A 215 -20.86 11.30 -0.60
C GLU A 215 -19.66 10.62 -1.27
N VAL A 216 -18.94 9.78 -0.53
CA VAL A 216 -17.90 8.90 -1.09
C VAL A 216 -18.54 7.85 -2.01
N MET A 217 -19.76 7.40 -1.68
CA MET A 217 -20.53 6.41 -2.44
C MET A 217 -20.98 6.88 -3.83
N VAL A 218 -21.14 8.20 -4.06
CA VAL A 218 -21.60 8.76 -5.34
C VAL A 218 -20.48 8.93 -6.36
N CYS A 219 -19.22 9.08 -5.93
CA CYS A 219 -18.06 9.30 -6.82
C CYS A 219 -17.54 8.04 -7.55
N GLY A 220 -18.33 6.96 -7.62
CA GLY A 220 -17.90 5.68 -8.20
C GLY A 220 -16.99 4.86 -7.28
N PHE A 221 -16.63 5.38 -6.11
CA PHE A 221 -15.80 4.73 -5.09
C PHE A 221 -16.36 3.38 -4.65
N LYS A 222 -17.69 3.19 -4.69
CA LYS A 222 -18.34 1.89 -4.40
C LYS A 222 -17.85 0.75 -5.28
N GLY A 223 -17.59 0.99 -6.56
CA GLY A 223 -17.07 -0.05 -7.46
C GLY A 223 -15.62 -0.41 -7.15
N TRP A 224 -14.82 0.58 -6.74
CA TRP A 224 -13.39 0.41 -6.48
C TRP A 224 -13.13 -0.10 -5.06
N ALA A 225 -13.71 0.51 -4.03
CA ALA A 225 -13.60 0.05 -2.65
C ALA A 225 -14.21 -1.35 -2.47
N SER A 226 -15.36 -1.66 -3.09
CA SER A 226 -15.89 -3.03 -3.10
C SER A 226 -14.95 -3.97 -3.83
N PHE A 227 -14.39 -3.60 -4.99
CA PHE A 227 -13.38 -4.43 -5.68
C PHE A 227 -12.11 -4.64 -4.85
N PHE A 228 -11.61 -3.63 -4.13
CA PHE A 228 -10.41 -3.76 -3.29
C PHE A 228 -10.68 -4.61 -2.04
N VAL A 229 -11.81 -4.38 -1.38
CA VAL A 229 -12.22 -5.15 -0.19
C VAL A 229 -12.61 -6.57 -0.57
N GLU A 230 -13.24 -6.81 -1.72
CA GLU A 230 -13.72 -8.13 -2.17
C GLU A 230 -12.68 -8.93 -2.97
N GLU A 231 -11.91 -8.32 -3.88
CA GLU A 231 -10.93 -9.06 -4.70
C GLU A 231 -9.49 -8.99 -4.18
N LEU A 232 -9.02 -7.88 -3.61
CA LEU A 232 -7.61 -7.74 -3.22
C LEU A 232 -7.33 -8.20 -1.78
N TRP A 233 -8.27 -7.99 -0.87
CA TRP A 233 -8.19 -8.49 0.52
C TRP A 233 -8.49 -9.99 0.64
N TRP A 234 -9.49 -10.54 -0.06
CA TRP A 234 -9.86 -11.97 0.07
C TRP A 234 -9.09 -12.94 -0.83
N HIS A 235 -8.38 -12.48 -1.86
CA HIS A 235 -7.60 -13.39 -2.73
C HIS A 235 -6.08 -13.37 -2.47
N ASN A 236 -5.58 -12.45 -1.63
CA ASN A 236 -4.16 -12.40 -1.23
C ASN A 236 -3.93 -12.58 0.28
N GLY A 237 -4.98 -12.89 1.05
CA GLY A 237 -4.92 -13.30 2.46
C GLY A 237 -4.74 -14.81 2.61
#